data_AF-A0A1F3C5X5-F1
#
_entry.id   AF-A0A1F3C5X5-F1
#
_cell.length_a   1.000
_cell.length_b   1.000
_cell.length_c   1.000
_cell.angle_alpha   90.00
_cell.angle_beta   90.00
_cell.angle_gamma   90.00
#
_symmetry.space_group_name_H-M   'P 1'
#
loop_
_entity.id
_entity.type
_entity.pdbx_description
1 polymer ?
#
loop_
_entity_poly.entity_id
_entity_poly.type
_entity_poly.pdbx_seq_one_letter_code
_entity_poly.pdbx_strand_id
1 'polypeptide(L)'
;MERLREFLAGQAEGDLLPWEAQCEASRRLGASLAMVEEAALEWGLMPKRYSRNRDTISIPQQLRLCRSRVAVIGCGGLGGYLIEELARLGVGTLVLADPDVFEEHNLNRQLFSSLARLGRAKVEVARERVAEVNPAVTVVAHRAAFSRENGKSLLSGCSAVVDGLDNVLTRHALAAISSDLSLPFVHGAIAGWYGQVAVQMPGEDISPLLGPVSAQGKGLEANLGNPAFTPAAIASLQVSEVAKILLGRGSLSGRVLFANLLDMEFEVLRYGRSTAGRGE
;
A
#
# COMPACT_ATOMS: atom_id res chain seq x y z
N MET A 1 26.23 12.44 12.85
CA MET A 1 26.20 11.45 11.76
C MET A 1 27.39 10.51 11.80
N GLU A 2 28.63 11.00 11.83
CA GLU A 2 29.84 10.13 11.84
C GLU A 2 29.88 9.12 13.01
N ARG A 3 29.61 9.57 14.25
CA ARG A 3 29.50 8.67 15.42
C ARG A 3 28.42 7.58 15.28
N LEU A 4 27.31 7.88 14.60
CA LEU A 4 26.24 6.90 14.35
C LEU A 4 26.72 5.87 13.32
N ARG A 5 27.44 6.31 12.29
CA ARG A 5 28.01 5.44 11.27
C ARG A 5 29.01 4.44 11.84
N GLU A 6 29.98 4.93 12.62
CA GLU A 6 30.96 4.08 13.29
C GLU A 6 30.29 3.07 14.22
N PHE A 7 29.29 3.52 14.98
CA PHE A 7 28.52 2.65 15.87
C PHE A 7 27.79 1.54 15.08
N LEU A 8 27.01 1.89 14.06
CA LEU A 8 26.27 0.89 13.27
C LEU A 8 27.19 -0.08 12.54
N ALA A 9 28.27 0.42 11.92
CA ALA A 9 29.24 -0.41 11.23
C ALA A 9 29.93 -1.40 12.18
N GLY A 10 30.24 -0.97 13.41
CA GLY A 10 30.82 -1.84 14.43
C GLY A 10 29.86 -2.86 15.05
N GLN A 11 28.55 -2.75 14.79
CA GLN A 11 27.53 -3.70 15.25
C GLN A 11 26.97 -4.58 14.11
N ALA A 12 27.38 -4.35 12.87
CA ALA A 12 26.90 -5.09 11.72
C ALA A 12 27.55 -6.49 11.63
N GLU A 13 26.77 -7.47 11.18
CA GLU A 13 27.22 -8.81 10.80
C GLU A 13 27.42 -8.84 9.28
N GLY A 14 28.61 -8.47 8.80
CA GLY A 14 28.82 -8.20 7.38
C GLY A 14 28.10 -6.91 6.97
N ASP A 15 27.18 -6.99 6.01
CA ASP A 15 26.31 -5.87 5.60
C ASP A 15 24.93 -5.90 6.30
N LEU A 16 24.68 -6.85 7.21
CA LEU A 16 23.40 -6.97 7.90
C LEU A 16 23.45 -6.26 9.26
N LEU A 17 22.45 -5.42 9.54
CA LEU A 17 22.31 -4.71 10.80
C LEU A 17 21.24 -5.37 11.69
N PRO A 18 21.62 -6.03 12.80
CA PRO A 18 20.68 -6.66 13.74
C PRO A 18 19.69 -5.66 14.34
N TRP A 19 18.55 -6.17 14.81
CA TRP A 19 17.49 -5.35 15.40
C TRP A 19 17.94 -4.65 16.68
N GLU A 20 18.68 -5.37 17.53
CA GLU A 20 19.19 -4.88 18.81
C GLU A 20 20.13 -3.69 18.61
N ALA A 21 20.95 -3.72 17.56
CA ALA A 21 21.84 -2.63 17.18
C ALA A 21 21.06 -1.37 16.75
N GLN A 22 19.95 -1.54 16.03
CA GLN A 22 19.07 -0.44 15.65
C GLN A 22 18.42 0.20 16.88
N CYS A 23 17.92 -0.62 17.82
CA CYS A 23 17.34 -0.13 19.07
C CYS A 23 18.37 0.61 19.93
N GLU A 24 19.59 0.09 20.05
CA GLU A 24 20.67 0.73 20.81
C GLU A 24 21.07 2.06 20.17
N ALA A 25 21.19 2.12 18.83
CA ALA A 25 21.47 3.36 18.11
C ALA A 25 20.38 4.41 18.35
N SER A 26 19.11 4.01 18.23
CA SER A 26 17.96 4.88 18.48
C SER A 26 17.99 5.46 19.90
N ARG A 27 18.22 4.62 20.92
CA ARG A 27 18.32 5.07 22.32
C ARG A 27 19.51 5.99 22.58
N ARG A 28 20.71 5.63 22.09
CA ARG A 28 21.94 6.41 22.32
C ARG A 28 21.89 7.80 21.72
N LEU A 29 21.18 7.95 20.61
CA LEU A 29 21.23 9.17 19.80
C LEU A 29 19.92 9.96 19.84
N GLY A 30 18.90 9.46 20.54
CA GLY A 30 17.58 10.10 20.59
C GLY A 30 16.91 10.21 19.21
N ALA A 31 17.26 9.31 18.29
CA ALA A 31 16.73 9.29 16.92
C ALA A 31 15.61 8.26 16.79
N SER A 32 14.66 8.50 15.87
CA SER A 32 13.64 7.49 15.57
C SER A 32 14.26 6.28 14.87
N LEU A 33 13.61 5.11 14.98
CA LEU A 33 14.03 3.92 14.25
C LEU A 33 14.01 4.12 12.73
N ALA A 34 13.08 4.93 12.23
CA ALA A 34 13.03 5.33 10.82
C ALA A 34 14.35 6.03 10.39
N MET A 35 14.83 7.00 11.18
CA MET A 35 16.09 7.70 10.91
C MET A 35 17.29 6.76 10.99
N VAL A 36 17.27 5.80 11.93
CA VAL A 36 18.35 4.80 12.06
C VAL A 36 18.37 3.85 10.86
N GLU A 37 17.22 3.33 10.43
CA GLU A 37 17.15 2.46 9.25
C GLU A 37 17.54 3.20 7.96
N GLU A 38 17.08 4.45 7.78
CA GLU A 38 17.47 5.25 6.62
C GLU A 38 18.99 5.47 6.58
N ALA A 39 19.59 5.91 7.69
CA ALA A 39 21.05 6.12 7.76
C ALA A 39 21.84 4.82 7.55
N ALA A 40 21.37 3.69 8.11
CA ALA A 40 21.97 2.39 7.88
C ALA A 40 21.99 2.04 6.40
N LEU A 41 20.85 2.17 5.72
CA LEU A 41 20.70 1.89 4.29
C LEU A 41 21.56 2.82 3.42
N GLU A 42 21.68 4.10 3.76
CA GLU A 42 22.60 5.04 3.10
C GLU A 42 24.07 4.61 3.20
N TRP A 43 24.45 3.96 4.29
CA TRP A 43 25.82 3.49 4.52
C TRP A 43 26.06 2.05 4.05
N GLY A 44 25.11 1.46 3.32
CA GLY A 44 25.27 0.11 2.79
C GLY A 44 25.02 -0.98 3.82
N LEU A 45 24.28 -0.70 4.90
CA LEU A 45 23.88 -1.67 5.91
C LEU A 45 22.39 -1.99 5.77
N MET A 46 22.07 -3.25 5.51
CA MET A 46 20.71 -3.76 5.40
C MET A 46 20.16 -4.11 6.78
N PRO A 47 19.05 -3.52 7.25
CA PRO A 47 18.34 -4.05 8.42
C PRO A 47 18.04 -5.54 8.25
N LYS A 48 18.45 -6.38 9.22
CA LYS A 48 18.41 -7.85 9.11
C LYS A 48 17.02 -8.40 8.80
N ARG A 49 15.96 -7.66 9.16
CA ARG A 49 14.55 -7.95 8.79
C ARG A 49 14.32 -8.12 7.28
N TYR A 50 15.05 -7.37 6.45
CA TYR A 50 14.90 -7.42 4.98
C TYR A 50 15.89 -8.40 4.32
N SER A 51 16.70 -9.12 5.09
CA SER A 51 17.75 -10.02 4.57
C SER A 51 17.22 -11.07 3.59
N ARG A 52 15.98 -11.55 3.78
CA ARG A 52 15.34 -12.55 2.90
C ARG A 52 14.92 -12.01 1.54
N ASN A 53 14.94 -10.69 1.36
CA ASN A 53 14.59 -10.03 0.11
C ASN A 53 15.82 -9.49 -0.63
N ARG A 54 17.03 -9.55 -0.04
CA ARG A 54 18.19 -8.76 -0.49
C ARG A 54 18.63 -9.01 -1.94
N ASP A 55 18.46 -10.24 -2.43
CA ASP A 55 18.82 -10.60 -3.81
C ASP A 55 17.78 -10.09 -4.82
N THR A 56 16.54 -9.87 -4.37
CA THR A 56 15.44 -9.33 -5.18
C THR A 56 15.35 -7.80 -5.08
N ILE A 57 15.57 -7.27 -3.88
CA ILE A 57 15.50 -5.86 -3.47
C ILE A 57 16.83 -5.52 -2.79
N SER A 58 17.73 -4.95 -3.58
CA SER A 58 19.06 -4.50 -3.12
C SER A 58 18.97 -3.39 -2.06
N ILE A 59 20.08 -3.10 -1.36
CA ILE A 59 20.14 -2.02 -0.36
C ILE A 59 19.69 -0.66 -0.94
N PRO A 60 20.15 -0.20 -2.12
CA PRO A 60 19.66 1.06 -2.71
C PRO A 60 18.16 1.05 -3.01
N GLN A 61 17.59 -0.12 -3.36
CA GLN A 61 16.16 -0.28 -3.60
C GLN A 61 15.38 -0.26 -2.28
N GLN A 62 15.90 -0.90 -1.23
CA GLN A 62 15.33 -0.84 0.11
C GLN A 62 15.36 0.60 0.68
N LEU A 63 16.45 1.35 0.43
CA LEU A 63 16.53 2.78 0.77
C LEU A 63 15.44 3.58 0.06
N ARG A 64 15.16 3.27 -1.22
CA ARG A 64 14.08 3.93 -1.95
C ARG A 64 12.70 3.63 -1.34
N LEU A 65 12.44 2.39 -0.95
CA LEU A 65 11.21 2.02 -0.25
C LEU A 65 11.11 2.74 1.10
N CYS A 66 12.19 2.76 1.88
CA CYS A 66 12.30 3.47 3.16
C CYS A 66 12.05 4.98 3.03
N ARG A 67 12.34 5.58 1.87
CA ARG A 67 12.04 7.00 1.60
C ARG A 67 10.67 7.26 1.00
N SER A 68 9.96 6.20 0.61
CA SER A 68 8.67 6.32 -0.06
C SER A 68 7.55 6.55 0.95
N ARG A 69 6.59 7.37 0.54
CA ARG A 69 5.34 7.62 1.27
C ARG A 69 4.17 7.10 0.46
N VAL A 70 3.40 6.16 0.98
CA VAL A 70 2.27 5.55 0.25
C VAL A 70 0.98 5.84 1.00
N ALA A 71 -0.01 6.38 0.27
CA ALA A 71 -1.35 6.54 0.81
C ALA A 71 -2.18 5.28 0.56
N VAL A 72 -2.80 4.74 1.60
CA VAL A 72 -3.79 3.64 1.52
C VAL A 72 -5.13 4.20 1.98
N ILE A 73 -6.07 4.29 1.05
CA ILE A 73 -7.40 4.85 1.32
C ILE A 73 -8.39 3.70 1.48
N GLY A 74 -8.90 3.52 2.69
CA GLY A 74 -9.65 2.34 3.12
C GLY A 74 -8.75 1.30 3.80
N CYS A 75 -9.08 0.96 5.04
CA CYS A 75 -8.37 0.02 5.92
C CYS A 75 -9.19 -1.27 6.16
N GLY A 76 -10.08 -1.59 5.22
CA GLY A 76 -10.98 -2.75 5.27
C GLY A 76 -10.33 -4.05 4.78
N GLY A 77 -11.06 -4.81 3.96
CA GLY A 77 -10.63 -6.12 3.45
C GLY A 77 -9.31 -6.05 2.69
N LEU A 78 -9.26 -5.28 1.60
CA LEU A 78 -8.02 -5.04 0.84
C LEU A 78 -7.02 -4.24 1.68
N GLY A 79 -7.47 -3.11 2.21
CA GLY A 79 -6.66 -2.16 2.99
C GLY A 79 -5.78 -2.80 4.06
N GLY A 80 -6.34 -3.70 4.87
CA GLY A 80 -5.57 -4.38 5.93
C GLY A 80 -4.36 -5.14 5.40
N TYR A 81 -4.51 -5.90 4.31
CA TYR A 81 -3.41 -6.64 3.69
C TYR A 81 -2.43 -5.71 2.98
N LEU A 82 -2.92 -4.66 2.29
CA LEU A 82 -2.05 -3.62 1.70
C LEU A 82 -1.12 -3.01 2.75
N ILE A 83 -1.66 -2.62 3.90
CA ILE A 83 -0.90 -2.00 4.99
C ILE A 83 0.13 -2.97 5.57
N GLU A 84 -0.27 -4.21 5.86
CA GLU A 84 0.62 -5.23 6.42
C GLU A 84 1.79 -5.53 5.47
N GLU A 85 1.51 -5.73 4.18
CA GLU A 85 2.55 -6.07 3.21
C GLU A 85 3.48 -4.89 2.92
N LEU A 86 2.96 -3.67 2.74
CA LEU A 86 3.78 -2.47 2.51
C LEU A 86 4.68 -2.17 3.72
N ALA A 87 4.17 -2.35 4.95
CA ALA A 87 4.96 -2.19 6.16
C ALA A 87 6.08 -3.24 6.26
N ARG A 88 5.79 -4.50 5.91
CA ARG A 88 6.79 -5.59 5.88
C ARG A 88 7.84 -5.40 4.78
N LEU A 89 7.44 -4.80 3.66
CA LEU A 89 8.33 -4.44 2.56
C LEU A 89 9.25 -3.27 2.90
N GLY A 90 8.95 -2.53 3.98
CA GLY A 90 9.74 -1.40 4.45
C GLY A 90 9.46 -0.09 3.71
N VAL A 91 8.21 0.12 3.28
CA VAL A 91 7.76 1.45 2.84
C VAL A 91 7.80 2.39 4.03
N GLY A 92 8.57 3.47 3.94
CA GLY A 92 8.93 4.28 5.11
C GLY A 92 7.76 4.99 5.77
N THR A 93 6.79 5.46 4.99
CA THR A 93 5.58 6.10 5.54
C THR A 93 4.31 5.60 4.90
N LEU A 94 3.33 5.23 5.72
CA LEU A 94 1.98 4.90 5.31
C LEU A 94 1.01 5.99 5.76
N VAL A 95 0.25 6.56 4.83
CA VAL A 95 -0.83 7.51 5.11
C VAL A 95 -2.14 6.75 5.00
N LEU A 96 -2.85 6.62 6.11
CA LEU A 96 -4.05 5.81 6.19
C LEU A 96 -5.27 6.72 6.34
N ALA A 97 -6.33 6.46 5.57
CA ALA A 97 -7.60 7.15 5.75
C ALA A 97 -8.76 6.15 5.73
N ASP A 98 -9.47 6.03 6.84
CA ASP A 98 -10.69 5.22 6.97
C ASP A 98 -11.53 5.77 8.14
N PRO A 99 -12.83 6.07 7.95
CA PRO A 99 -13.68 6.61 8.99
C PRO A 99 -14.17 5.55 10.00
N ASP A 100 -14.14 4.28 9.62
CA ASP A 100 -14.88 3.22 10.27
C ASP A 100 -14.19 2.65 11.51
N VAL A 101 -14.95 1.83 12.21
CA VAL A 101 -14.51 0.94 13.27
C VAL A 101 -14.68 -0.52 12.83
N PHE A 102 -14.07 -1.46 13.55
CA PHE A 102 -14.35 -2.88 13.31
C PHE A 102 -15.71 -3.30 13.83
N GLU A 103 -16.45 -4.00 13.00
CA GLU A 103 -17.73 -4.63 13.33
C GLU A 103 -17.65 -6.15 13.14
N GLU A 104 -18.61 -6.90 13.70
CA GLU A 104 -18.60 -8.37 13.68
C GLU A 104 -18.52 -8.93 12.25
N HIS A 105 -19.22 -8.30 11.31
CA HIS A 105 -19.21 -8.70 9.90
C HIS A 105 -17.84 -8.50 9.21
N ASN A 106 -16.86 -7.86 9.87
CA ASN A 106 -15.49 -7.71 9.38
C ASN A 106 -14.61 -8.91 9.70
N LEU A 107 -14.96 -9.69 10.73
CA LEU A 107 -14.18 -10.83 11.24
C LEU A 107 -13.94 -11.92 10.18
N ASN A 108 -14.78 -11.97 9.15
CA ASN A 108 -14.67 -12.97 8.10
C ASN A 108 -13.49 -12.74 7.14
N ARG A 109 -12.98 -11.50 7.02
CA ARG A 109 -12.02 -11.15 5.94
C ARG A 109 -11.05 -10.01 6.21
N GLN A 110 -11.30 -9.15 7.20
CA GLN A 110 -10.44 -7.99 7.45
C GLN A 110 -9.31 -8.38 8.41
N LEU A 111 -8.07 -8.38 7.90
CA LEU A 111 -6.87 -8.89 8.59
C LEU A 111 -6.72 -8.40 10.04
N PHE A 112 -7.03 -7.12 10.30
CA PHE A 112 -6.82 -6.51 11.60
C PHE A 112 -7.99 -6.63 12.57
N SER A 113 -9.14 -7.14 12.10
CA SER A 113 -10.31 -7.37 12.94
C SER A 113 -10.10 -8.55 13.89
N SER A 114 -10.66 -8.46 15.09
CA SER A 114 -10.74 -9.56 16.05
C SER A 114 -11.85 -9.27 17.06
N LEU A 115 -12.30 -10.28 17.81
CA LEU A 115 -13.33 -10.10 18.85
C LEU A 115 -12.94 -8.99 19.85
N ALA A 116 -11.65 -8.91 20.22
CA ALA A 116 -11.14 -7.91 21.15
C ALA A 116 -11.03 -6.50 20.55
N ARG A 117 -11.19 -6.35 19.23
CA ARG A 117 -11.01 -5.08 18.50
C ARG A 117 -12.31 -4.51 17.95
N LEU A 118 -13.45 -5.15 18.19
CA LEU A 118 -14.76 -4.62 17.81
C LEU A 118 -14.97 -3.23 18.43
N GLY A 119 -15.52 -2.29 17.64
CA GLY A 119 -15.72 -0.89 18.01
C GLY A 119 -14.46 -0.02 17.95
N ARG A 120 -13.27 -0.58 17.72
CA ARG A 120 -12.03 0.20 17.57
C ARG A 120 -11.87 0.74 16.16
N ALA A 121 -11.35 1.96 16.03
CA ALA A 121 -11.09 2.59 14.73
C ALA A 121 -10.07 1.79 13.90
N LYS A 122 -10.40 1.52 12.64
CA LYS A 122 -9.57 0.68 11.75
C LYS A 122 -8.16 1.25 11.58
N VAL A 123 -8.06 2.57 11.36
CA VAL A 123 -6.77 3.27 11.18
C VAL A 123 -5.86 3.17 12.42
N GLU A 124 -6.42 3.20 13.63
CA GLU A 124 -5.62 3.14 14.86
C GLU A 124 -5.10 1.73 15.13
N VAL A 125 -5.93 0.72 14.92
CA VAL A 125 -5.50 -0.69 15.01
C VAL A 125 -4.45 -1.00 13.95
N ALA A 126 -4.60 -0.49 12.73
CA ALA A 126 -3.61 -0.64 11.68
C ALA A 126 -2.27 0.02 12.08
N ARG A 127 -2.29 1.23 12.66
CA ARG A 127 -1.10 1.90 13.20
C ARG A 127 -0.40 1.08 14.29
N GLU A 128 -1.16 0.55 15.25
CA GLU A 128 -0.64 -0.33 16.30
C GLU A 128 0.02 -1.57 15.70
N ARG A 129 -0.67 -2.21 14.74
CA ARG A 129 -0.16 -3.40 14.07
C ARG A 129 1.13 -3.14 13.30
N VAL A 130 1.22 -2.03 12.57
CA VAL A 130 2.45 -1.65 11.87
C VAL A 130 3.58 -1.41 12.87
N ALA A 131 3.33 -0.76 14.00
CA ALA A 131 4.34 -0.56 15.03
C ALA A 131 4.83 -1.89 15.65
N GLU A 132 3.96 -2.90 15.78
CA GLU A 132 4.35 -4.25 16.23
C GLU A 132 5.25 -4.96 15.21
N VAL A 133 4.95 -4.82 13.92
CA VAL A 133 5.62 -5.58 12.85
C VAL A 133 6.90 -4.88 12.37
N ASN A 134 6.82 -3.58 12.12
CA ASN A 134 7.90 -2.75 11.61
C ASN A 134 7.85 -1.34 12.23
N PRO A 135 8.41 -1.16 13.43
CA PRO A 135 8.42 0.13 14.13
C PRO A 135 9.28 1.22 13.47
N ALA A 136 10.06 0.89 12.43
CA ALA A 136 10.72 1.89 11.60
C ALA A 136 9.79 2.53 10.55
N VAL A 137 8.64 1.91 10.26
CA VAL A 137 7.62 2.47 9.37
C VAL A 137 6.77 3.49 10.13
N THR A 138 6.70 4.70 9.60
CA THR A 138 5.84 5.76 10.14
C THR A 138 4.42 5.58 9.61
N VAL A 139 3.42 5.66 10.49
CA VAL A 139 2.02 5.63 10.10
C VAL A 139 1.34 6.95 10.47
N VAL A 140 0.74 7.60 9.49
CA VAL A 140 -0.10 8.79 9.67
C VAL A 140 -1.56 8.36 9.51
N ALA A 141 -2.25 8.21 10.64
CA ALA A 141 -3.63 7.71 10.70
C ALA A 141 -4.64 8.87 10.66
N HIS A 142 -5.53 8.87 9.66
CA HIS A 142 -6.63 9.80 9.53
C HIS A 142 -7.95 9.06 9.68
N ARG A 143 -8.61 9.22 10.83
CA ARG A 143 -9.96 8.71 11.04
C ARG A 143 -10.99 9.64 10.37
N ALA A 144 -11.02 9.62 9.05
CA ALA A 144 -11.87 10.47 8.24
C ALA A 144 -12.24 9.75 6.93
N ALA A 145 -13.43 10.06 6.41
CA ALA A 145 -13.80 9.65 5.07
C ALA A 145 -12.98 10.45 4.04
N PHE A 146 -12.46 9.77 3.02
CA PHE A 146 -11.77 10.44 1.92
C PHE A 146 -12.77 11.23 1.07
N SER A 147 -12.43 12.46 0.74
CA SER A 147 -13.29 13.37 -0.01
C SER A 147 -12.48 14.33 -0.88
N ARG A 148 -13.18 15.11 -1.72
CA ARG A 148 -12.51 16.12 -2.57
C ARG A 148 -11.92 17.26 -1.75
N GLU A 149 -12.52 17.57 -0.60
CA GLU A 149 -12.11 18.65 0.29
C GLU A 149 -10.81 18.32 1.02
N ASN A 150 -10.63 17.06 1.47
CA ASN A 150 -9.44 16.65 2.22
C ASN A 150 -8.37 15.93 1.36
N GLY A 151 -8.74 15.40 0.20
CA GLY A 151 -7.90 14.49 -0.56
C GLY A 151 -6.57 15.08 -1.00
N LYS A 152 -6.54 16.35 -1.44
CA LYS A 152 -5.28 17.01 -1.85
C LYS A 152 -4.29 17.12 -0.69
N SER A 153 -4.78 17.44 0.51
CA SER A 153 -3.94 17.54 1.70
C SER A 153 -3.44 16.15 2.14
N LEU A 154 -4.33 15.15 2.17
CA LEU A 154 -4.00 13.77 2.53
C LEU A 154 -2.92 13.16 1.63
N LEU A 155 -3.03 13.37 0.32
CA LEU A 155 -2.16 12.73 -0.66
C LEU A 155 -0.87 13.52 -0.94
N SER A 156 -0.74 14.74 -0.40
CA SER A 156 0.44 15.58 -0.60
C SER A 156 1.72 14.89 -0.14
N GLY A 157 2.76 14.95 -0.98
CA GLY A 157 4.07 14.34 -0.73
C GLY A 157 4.09 12.81 -0.81
N CYS A 158 2.99 12.15 -1.16
CA CYS A 158 2.99 10.71 -1.41
C CYS A 158 3.71 10.38 -2.72
N SER A 159 4.35 9.22 -2.77
CA SER A 159 5.00 8.64 -3.95
C SER A 159 4.02 7.78 -4.78
N ALA A 160 2.98 7.23 -4.14
CA ALA A 160 1.91 6.47 -4.76
C ALA A 160 0.66 6.46 -3.88
N VAL A 161 -0.50 6.17 -4.49
CA VAL A 161 -1.80 6.07 -3.85
C VAL A 161 -2.40 4.70 -4.14
N VAL A 162 -3.01 4.06 -3.16
CA VAL A 162 -3.55 2.69 -3.27
C VAL A 162 -5.01 2.67 -2.80
N ASP A 163 -5.84 2.07 -3.64
CA ASP A 163 -7.27 1.89 -3.41
C ASP A 163 -7.55 0.68 -2.50
N GLY A 164 -8.12 0.95 -1.32
CA GLY A 164 -8.71 -0.04 -0.43
C GLY A 164 -10.20 0.22 -0.16
N LEU A 165 -10.87 1.01 -1.02
CA LEU A 165 -12.26 1.43 -0.88
C LEU A 165 -13.24 0.38 -1.39
N ASP A 166 -14.46 0.41 -0.86
CA ASP A 166 -15.58 -0.45 -1.24
C ASP A 166 -16.71 0.29 -1.99
N ASN A 167 -16.54 1.61 -2.21
CA ASN A 167 -17.56 2.44 -2.84
C ASN A 167 -17.05 3.17 -4.09
N VAL A 168 -17.85 3.11 -5.16
CA VAL A 168 -17.48 3.61 -6.49
C VAL A 168 -17.25 5.13 -6.50
N LEU A 169 -18.07 5.91 -5.78
CA LEU A 169 -17.97 7.37 -5.75
C LEU A 169 -16.63 7.85 -5.22
N THR A 170 -16.17 7.31 -4.10
CA THR A 170 -14.88 7.67 -3.50
C THR A 170 -13.73 7.16 -4.36
N ARG A 171 -13.85 6.00 -5.05
CA ARG A 171 -12.83 5.52 -6.00
C ARG A 171 -12.61 6.53 -7.15
N HIS A 172 -13.69 7.04 -7.74
CA HIS A 172 -13.61 8.09 -8.77
C HIS A 172 -12.99 9.40 -8.24
N ALA A 173 -13.35 9.81 -7.02
CA ALA A 173 -12.73 10.98 -6.40
C ALA A 173 -11.22 10.77 -6.17
N LEU A 174 -10.82 9.59 -5.70
CA LEU A 174 -9.43 9.22 -5.46
C LEU A 174 -8.61 9.21 -6.74
N ALA A 175 -9.13 8.60 -7.81
CA ALA A 175 -8.47 8.57 -9.11
C ALA A 175 -8.31 9.99 -9.71
N ALA A 176 -9.34 10.84 -9.61
CA ALA A 176 -9.29 12.21 -10.10
C ALA A 176 -8.25 13.06 -9.34
N ILE A 177 -8.25 13.00 -8.01
CA ILE A 177 -7.30 13.78 -7.19
C ILE A 177 -5.87 13.26 -7.37
N SER A 178 -5.68 11.95 -7.54
CA SER A 178 -4.36 11.37 -7.84
C SER A 178 -3.85 11.89 -9.19
N SER A 179 -4.72 11.99 -10.20
CA SER A 179 -4.40 12.62 -11.49
C SER A 179 -4.01 14.10 -11.34
N ASP A 180 -4.80 14.88 -10.60
CA ASP A 180 -4.52 16.31 -10.33
C ASP A 180 -3.14 16.52 -9.68
N LEU A 181 -2.71 15.58 -8.85
CA LEU A 181 -1.42 15.61 -8.16
C LEU A 181 -0.29 14.90 -8.91
N SER A 182 -0.54 14.38 -10.11
CA SER A 182 0.41 13.57 -10.88
C SER A 182 0.98 12.40 -10.07
N LEU A 183 0.13 11.75 -9.27
CA LEU A 183 0.47 10.58 -8.47
C LEU A 183 0.05 9.29 -9.18
N PRO A 184 0.92 8.26 -9.20
CA PRO A 184 0.49 6.92 -9.56
C PRO A 184 -0.60 6.42 -8.60
N PHE A 185 -1.68 5.90 -9.17
CA PHE A 185 -2.82 5.34 -8.43
C PHE A 185 -3.00 3.86 -8.76
N VAL A 186 -2.94 3.00 -7.74
CA VAL A 186 -3.10 1.55 -7.86
C VAL A 186 -4.49 1.15 -7.39
N HIS A 187 -5.33 0.76 -8.34
CA HIS A 187 -6.70 0.33 -8.11
C HIS A 187 -6.78 -1.18 -7.86
N GLY A 188 -7.65 -1.58 -6.94
CA GLY A 188 -8.08 -2.96 -6.75
C GLY A 188 -9.57 -3.02 -6.45
N ALA A 189 -10.24 -4.05 -6.96
CA ALA A 189 -11.63 -4.35 -6.62
C ALA A 189 -11.85 -5.86 -6.55
N ILE A 190 -12.83 -6.28 -5.75
CA ILE A 190 -13.11 -7.70 -5.46
C ILE A 190 -14.61 -7.96 -5.44
N ALA A 191 -15.01 -9.17 -5.84
CA ALA A 191 -16.37 -9.68 -5.65
C ALA A 191 -16.37 -11.20 -5.70
N GLY A 192 -16.72 -11.87 -4.59
CA GLY A 192 -16.72 -13.33 -4.51
C GLY A 192 -15.32 -13.91 -4.78
N TRP A 193 -15.20 -14.72 -5.84
CA TRP A 193 -13.94 -15.33 -6.28
C TRP A 193 -13.12 -14.45 -7.23
N TYR A 194 -13.64 -13.29 -7.60
CA TYR A 194 -13.07 -12.48 -8.66
C TYR A 194 -12.43 -11.22 -8.09
N GLY A 195 -11.39 -10.75 -8.78
CA GLY A 195 -10.83 -9.44 -8.53
C GLY A 195 -10.17 -8.85 -9.76
N GLN A 196 -9.84 -7.56 -9.65
CA GLN A 196 -9.09 -6.85 -10.67
C GLN A 196 -8.04 -5.95 -10.04
N VAL A 197 -6.93 -5.74 -10.76
CA VAL A 197 -5.89 -4.78 -10.41
C VAL A 197 -5.54 -3.96 -11.65
N ALA A 198 -5.46 -2.64 -11.49
CA ALA A 198 -5.07 -1.73 -12.56
C ALA A 198 -4.28 -0.55 -11.98
N VAL A 199 -3.50 0.13 -12.82
CA VAL A 199 -2.67 1.26 -12.43
C VAL A 199 -2.96 2.44 -13.32
N GLN A 200 -3.31 3.58 -12.73
CA GLN A 200 -3.35 4.87 -13.39
C GLN A 200 -2.02 5.58 -13.16
N MET A 201 -1.18 5.66 -14.18
CA MET A 201 0.00 6.54 -14.18
C MET A 201 -0.41 7.99 -14.46
N PRO A 202 0.43 8.99 -14.13
CA PRO A 202 0.17 10.39 -14.46
C PRO A 202 -0.13 10.56 -15.96
N GLY A 203 -1.28 11.17 -16.27
CA GLY A 203 -1.76 11.37 -17.65
C GLY A 203 -2.66 10.25 -18.19
N GLU A 204 -2.88 9.16 -17.43
CA GLU A 204 -3.83 8.11 -17.78
C GLU A 204 -5.19 8.31 -17.11
N ASP A 205 -6.23 7.67 -17.65
CA ASP A 205 -7.60 7.70 -17.13
C ASP A 205 -8.12 6.27 -16.89
N ILE A 206 -8.27 5.91 -15.62
CA ILE A 206 -8.77 4.61 -15.18
C ILE A 206 -10.29 4.57 -14.98
N SER A 207 -10.98 5.71 -15.17
CA SER A 207 -12.43 5.83 -14.92
C SER A 207 -13.29 4.75 -15.60
N PRO A 208 -12.96 4.20 -16.79
CA PRO A 208 -13.75 3.11 -17.39
C PRO A 208 -13.75 1.81 -16.58
N LEU A 209 -12.74 1.59 -15.73
CA LEU A 209 -12.60 0.38 -14.92
C LEU A 209 -13.23 0.48 -13.53
N LEU A 210 -13.54 1.70 -13.06
CA LEU A 210 -14.06 1.94 -11.71
C LEU A 210 -15.56 1.63 -11.57
N GLY A 211 -16.22 1.32 -12.69
CA GLY A 211 -17.66 1.10 -12.77
C GLY A 211 -18.46 2.40 -12.88
N PRO A 212 -19.74 2.31 -13.27
CA PRO A 212 -20.59 3.49 -13.44
C PRO A 212 -20.92 4.11 -12.10
N VAL A 213 -20.88 5.45 -12.05
CA VAL A 213 -21.43 6.21 -10.92
C VAL A 213 -22.95 6.13 -11.01
N SER A 214 -23.55 5.16 -10.31
CA SER A 214 -25.01 5.02 -10.24
C SER A 214 -25.53 5.44 -8.86
N ALA A 215 -26.74 6.00 -8.84
CA ALA A 215 -27.40 6.47 -7.61
C ALA A 215 -27.71 5.34 -6.59
N GLN A 216 -27.59 4.06 -6.98
CA GLN A 216 -27.87 2.91 -6.11
C GLN A 216 -26.65 2.37 -5.36
N GLY A 217 -25.47 2.96 -5.50
CA GLY A 217 -24.42 2.99 -4.47
C GLY A 217 -23.73 1.69 -4.04
N LYS A 218 -24.15 0.50 -4.50
CA LYS A 218 -23.49 -0.77 -4.17
C LYS A 218 -23.21 -1.56 -5.45
N GLY A 219 -21.94 -1.91 -5.69
CA GLY A 219 -21.53 -2.75 -6.81
C GLY A 219 -22.03 -4.20 -6.68
N LEU A 220 -21.67 -5.04 -7.66
CA LEU A 220 -21.92 -6.50 -7.68
C LEU A 220 -21.47 -7.22 -6.39
N GLU A 221 -20.58 -6.62 -5.60
CA GLU A 221 -20.09 -7.08 -4.31
C GLU A 221 -21.21 -7.40 -3.30
N ALA A 222 -22.35 -6.70 -3.37
CA ALA A 222 -23.45 -6.87 -2.43
C ALA A 222 -24.12 -8.25 -2.48
N ASN A 223 -24.00 -8.97 -3.61
CA ASN A 223 -24.65 -10.27 -3.82
C ASN A 223 -23.71 -11.47 -3.68
N LEU A 224 -22.42 -11.30 -3.99
CA LEU A 224 -21.44 -12.39 -3.99
C LEU A 224 -20.68 -12.54 -2.66
N GLY A 225 -20.68 -11.48 -1.84
CA GLY A 225 -19.85 -11.43 -0.63
C GLY A 225 -18.36 -11.42 -0.95
N ASN A 226 -17.52 -11.49 0.09
CA ASN A 226 -16.06 -11.41 -0.02
C ASN A 226 -15.41 -12.47 0.88
N PRO A 227 -15.08 -13.66 0.33
CA PRO A 227 -14.30 -14.69 1.02
C PRO A 227 -12.94 -14.15 1.48
N ALA A 228 -12.40 -14.69 2.58
CA ALA A 228 -11.19 -14.14 3.22
C ALA A 228 -9.95 -14.11 2.30
N PHE A 229 -9.83 -15.07 1.38
CA PHE A 229 -8.68 -15.21 0.50
C PHE A 229 -8.67 -14.19 -0.66
N THR A 230 -9.84 -13.75 -1.12
CA THR A 230 -9.94 -12.81 -2.25
C THR A 230 -9.29 -11.46 -1.97
N PRO A 231 -9.61 -10.73 -0.87
CA PRO A 231 -8.93 -9.49 -0.56
C PRO A 231 -7.42 -9.70 -0.33
N ALA A 232 -7.01 -10.81 0.28
CA ALA A 232 -5.60 -11.10 0.49
C ALA A 232 -4.85 -11.23 -0.85
N ALA A 233 -5.35 -12.06 -1.76
CA ALA A 233 -4.73 -12.29 -3.06
C ALA A 233 -4.64 -11.00 -3.89
N ILE A 234 -5.73 -10.23 -3.96
CA ILE A 234 -5.79 -9.01 -4.77
C ILE A 234 -4.96 -7.89 -4.15
N ALA A 235 -4.92 -7.78 -2.81
CA ALA A 235 -4.03 -6.84 -2.13
C ALA A 235 -2.56 -7.15 -2.41
N SER A 236 -2.13 -8.42 -2.43
CA SER A 236 -0.76 -8.77 -2.79
C SER A 236 -0.40 -8.38 -4.22
N LEU A 237 -1.34 -8.52 -5.16
CA LEU A 237 -1.17 -8.04 -6.54
C LEU A 237 -1.05 -6.52 -6.60
N GLN A 238 -1.88 -5.78 -5.86
CA GLN A 238 -1.76 -4.32 -5.73
C GLN A 238 -0.41 -3.90 -5.13
N VAL A 239 0.05 -4.55 -4.05
CA VAL A 239 1.36 -4.28 -3.43
C VAL A 239 2.49 -4.53 -4.43
N SER A 240 2.39 -5.57 -5.26
CA SER A 240 3.34 -5.81 -6.34
C SER A 240 3.42 -4.63 -7.31
N GLU A 241 2.28 -4.06 -7.73
CA GLU A 241 2.28 -2.84 -8.56
C GLU A 241 2.90 -1.65 -7.86
N VAL A 242 2.57 -1.41 -6.59
CA VAL A 242 3.18 -0.33 -5.79
C VAL A 242 4.69 -0.50 -5.73
N ALA A 243 5.17 -1.71 -5.41
CA ALA A 243 6.60 -1.99 -5.34
C ALA A 243 7.30 -1.74 -6.68
N LYS A 244 6.70 -2.18 -7.81
CA LYS A 244 7.27 -1.92 -9.13
C LYS A 244 7.31 -0.43 -9.46
N ILE A 245 6.26 0.32 -9.14
CA ILE A 245 6.21 1.78 -9.35
C ILE A 245 7.33 2.46 -8.55
N LEU A 246 7.40 2.21 -7.24
CA LEU A 246 8.42 2.82 -6.38
C LEU A 246 9.83 2.45 -6.85
N LEU A 247 10.06 1.20 -7.23
CA LEU A 247 11.36 0.71 -7.67
C LEU A 247 11.70 1.03 -9.14
N GLY A 248 10.78 1.61 -9.92
CA GLY A 248 10.97 1.90 -11.34
C GLY A 248 11.05 0.65 -12.23
N ARG A 249 10.31 -0.41 -11.89
CA ARG A 249 10.24 -1.69 -12.64
C ARG A 249 9.02 -1.79 -13.55
N GLY A 250 8.47 -0.65 -13.97
CA GLY A 250 7.24 -0.57 -14.75
C GLY A 250 5.98 -0.78 -13.92
N SER A 251 4.84 -0.98 -14.58
CA SER A 251 3.54 -1.20 -13.94
C SER A 251 2.53 -1.81 -14.92
N LEU A 252 1.30 -2.02 -14.48
CA LEU A 252 0.13 -2.28 -15.31
C LEU A 252 -0.41 -1.02 -16.01
N SER A 253 0.41 0.01 -16.25
CA SER A 253 0.04 1.16 -17.09
C SER A 253 -0.68 0.74 -18.38
N GLY A 254 -1.84 1.36 -18.63
CA GLY A 254 -2.74 1.07 -19.75
C GLY A 254 -3.35 -0.35 -19.77
N ARG A 255 -3.23 -1.11 -18.68
CA ARG A 255 -3.65 -2.52 -18.58
C ARG A 255 -4.36 -2.83 -17.27
N VAL A 256 -5.27 -3.80 -17.32
CA VAL A 256 -5.97 -4.35 -16.16
C VAL A 256 -5.70 -5.84 -16.10
N LEU A 257 -5.38 -6.32 -14.90
CA LEU A 257 -5.31 -7.74 -14.59
C LEU A 257 -6.65 -8.15 -13.98
N PHE A 258 -7.34 -9.10 -14.61
CA PHE A 258 -8.46 -9.82 -14.03
C PHE A 258 -7.96 -11.12 -13.42
N ALA A 259 -8.44 -11.44 -12.22
CA ALA A 259 -8.13 -12.66 -11.51
C ALA A 259 -9.44 -13.41 -11.21
N ASN A 260 -9.55 -14.62 -11.73
CA ASN A 260 -10.58 -15.59 -11.38
C ASN A 260 -9.94 -16.63 -10.45
N LEU A 261 -10.17 -16.49 -9.15
CA LEU A 261 -9.61 -17.39 -8.14
C LEU A 261 -10.38 -18.71 -8.01
N LEU A 262 -11.52 -18.85 -8.69
CA LEU A 262 -12.27 -20.11 -8.73
C LEU A 262 -11.59 -21.11 -9.67
N ASP A 263 -11.26 -20.64 -10.88
CA ASP A 263 -10.62 -21.46 -11.92
C ASP A 263 -9.09 -21.25 -11.99
N MET A 264 -8.55 -20.37 -11.14
CA MET A 264 -7.13 -19.99 -11.08
C MET A 264 -6.61 -19.36 -12.38
N GLU A 265 -7.42 -18.50 -13.00
CA GLU A 265 -7.09 -17.82 -14.26
C GLU A 265 -6.72 -16.35 -14.02
N PHE A 266 -5.71 -15.89 -14.75
CA PHE A 266 -5.22 -14.51 -14.73
C PHE A 266 -5.13 -13.98 -16.15
N GLU A 267 -5.92 -12.95 -16.45
CA GLU A 267 -5.97 -12.34 -17.79
C GLU A 267 -5.59 -10.87 -17.74
N VAL A 268 -4.68 -10.45 -18.62
CA VAL A 268 -4.27 -9.05 -18.74
C VAL A 268 -4.88 -8.44 -20.00
N LEU A 269 -5.76 -7.46 -19.81
CA LEU A 269 -6.43 -6.73 -20.89
C LEU A 269 -5.91 -5.30 -20.97
N ARG A 270 -6.00 -4.67 -22.15
CA ARG A 270 -5.76 -3.23 -22.31
C ARG A 270 -7.07 -2.47 -22.08
N TYR A 271 -6.98 -1.32 -21.41
CA TYR A 271 -8.13 -0.42 -21.26
C TYR A 271 -7.78 0.97 -21.81
N GLY A 272 -8.78 1.66 -22.38
CA GLY A 272 -8.59 2.92 -23.12
C GLY A 272 -8.59 2.75 -24.64
N ARG A 273 -8.67 3.85 -25.38
CA ARG A 273 -8.83 3.82 -26.85
C ARG A 273 -7.59 3.23 -27.52
N SER A 274 -7.80 2.20 -28.34
CA SER A 274 -6.91 1.87 -29.45
C SER A 274 -6.83 3.08 -30.38
N THR A 275 -5.73 3.82 -30.34
CA THR A 275 -5.30 4.64 -31.47
C THR A 275 -4.59 3.74 -32.48
N ALA A 276 -5.25 2.68 -32.94
CA ALA A 276 -4.89 2.07 -34.21
C ALA A 276 -5.17 3.11 -35.29
N GLY A 277 -4.11 3.50 -36.00
CA GLY A 277 -4.12 4.59 -36.96
C GLY A 277 -5.24 4.47 -38.00
N ARG A 278 -5.97 5.57 -38.18
CA ARG A 278 -6.50 5.93 -39.49
C ARG A 278 -5.48 6.82 -40.15
N GLY A 279 -4.49 6.18 -40.77
CA GLY A 279 -3.66 6.77 -41.79
C GLY A 279 -3.93 5.99 -43.08
N GLU A 280 -4.96 6.43 -43.80
CA GLU A 280 -5.01 6.37 -45.26
C GLU A 280 -5.00 7.82 -45.75
#